data_AF-A0A2W0BKA5-F1
#
_entry.id   AF-A0A2W0BKA5-F1
#
_cell.length_a   1.000
_cell.length_b   1.000
_cell.length_c   1.000
_cell.angle_alpha   90.00
_cell.angle_beta   90.00
_cell.angle_gamma   90.00
#
_symmetry.space_group_name_H-M   'P 1'
#
loop_
_entity.id
_entity.type
_entity.pdbx_description
1 polymer ?
#
loop_
_entity_poly.entity_id
_entity_poly.type
_entity_poly.pdbx_seq_one_letter_code
_entity_poly.pdbx_strand_id
1 'polypeptide(L)'
;NLLGDRYERTSPVGQFPANGYGLFDMIGNVWEWTTDWYTARHAVTKPCCGNVGLKLGTLEQSYDPQMPGIRIPRKVINGGSYLCAPNYCRRYRPAARMAQPVDTATCHVGLRLIVSKQTPERCACHNSEEKR
;
A
#
# COMPACT_ATOMS: atom_id res chain seq x y z
N ASN A 1 4.95 -20.54 -3.90
CA ASN A 1 5.79 -20.77 -2.71
C ASN A 1 6.79 -21.88 -3.02
N LEU A 2 8.10 -21.64 -2.85
CA LEU A 2 9.17 -22.64 -3.03
C LEU A 2 9.66 -23.25 -1.69
N LEU A 3 9.01 -22.92 -0.57
CA LEU A 3 9.29 -23.41 0.79
C LEU A 3 10.70 -23.11 1.32
N GLY A 4 11.43 -22.14 0.74
CA GLY A 4 12.78 -21.77 1.17
C GLY A 4 12.86 -21.19 2.59
N ASP A 5 11.73 -20.71 3.10
CA ASP A 5 11.57 -20.13 4.45
C ASP A 5 10.94 -21.10 5.46
N ARG A 6 10.64 -22.34 5.05
CA ARG A 6 10.00 -23.42 5.83
C ARG A 6 8.53 -23.17 6.19
N TYR A 7 7.89 -22.17 5.61
CA TYR A 7 6.46 -21.91 5.81
C TYR A 7 5.70 -22.10 4.50
N GLU A 8 4.79 -23.08 4.47
CA GLU A 8 3.91 -23.27 3.30
C GLU A 8 2.87 -22.17 3.17
N ARG A 9 2.41 -21.65 4.31
CA ARG A 9 1.43 -20.57 4.43
C ARG A 9 2.02 -19.41 5.23
N THR A 10 1.21 -18.75 6.03
CA THR A 10 1.65 -17.68 6.92
C THR A 10 2.66 -18.18 7.95
N SER A 11 3.65 -17.36 8.25
CA SER A 11 4.51 -17.51 9.43
C SER A 11 3.95 -16.68 10.60
N PRO A 12 4.32 -17.00 11.86
CA PRO A 12 4.11 -16.08 12.97
C PRO A 12 4.66 -14.68 12.65
N VAL A 13 3.97 -13.63 13.09
CA VAL A 13 4.46 -12.25 12.92
C VAL A 13 5.76 -12.07 13.72
N GLY A 14 6.77 -11.47 13.11
CA GLY A 14 8.08 -11.26 13.72
C GLY A 14 9.00 -12.48 13.67
N GLN A 15 8.64 -13.52 12.90
CA GLN A 15 9.48 -14.71 12.72
C GLN A 15 10.83 -14.38 12.08
N PHE A 16 10.88 -13.36 11.22
CA PHE A 16 12.09 -12.91 10.52
C PHE A 16 12.63 -11.61 11.10
N PRO A 17 13.91 -11.26 10.88
CA PRO A 17 14.48 -10.03 11.40
C PRO A 17 13.72 -8.77 10.95
N ALA A 18 13.61 -7.80 11.83
CA ALA A 18 13.09 -6.48 11.49
C ALA A 18 14.00 -5.73 10.51
N ASN A 19 13.42 -4.80 9.76
CA ASN A 19 14.19 -3.82 8.98
C ASN A 19 14.82 -2.76 9.90
N GLY A 20 15.57 -1.81 9.31
CA GLY A 20 16.23 -0.72 10.06
C GLY A 20 15.30 0.24 10.80
N TYR A 21 13.97 0.13 10.61
CA TYR A 21 12.95 0.88 11.35
C TYR A 21 12.28 0.06 12.47
N GLY A 22 12.74 -1.17 12.72
CA GLY A 22 12.12 -2.07 13.69
C GLY A 22 10.80 -2.70 13.19
N LEU A 23 10.53 -2.65 11.88
CA LEU A 23 9.31 -3.22 11.30
C LEU A 23 9.56 -4.65 10.82
N PHE A 24 8.67 -5.54 11.21
CA PHE A 24 8.67 -6.95 10.83
C PHE A 24 7.77 -7.20 9.62
N ASP A 25 8.08 -8.26 8.87
CA ASP A 25 7.24 -8.82 7.79
C ASP A 25 6.73 -7.78 6.77
N MET A 26 7.50 -6.72 6.54
CA MET A 26 7.18 -5.69 5.53
C MET A 26 7.07 -6.25 4.11
N ILE A 27 7.69 -7.42 3.88
CA ILE A 27 7.68 -8.15 2.63
C ILE A 27 7.38 -9.62 2.90
N GLY A 28 6.56 -10.24 2.06
CA GLY A 28 6.13 -11.63 2.26
C GLY A 28 5.05 -11.76 3.33
N ASN A 29 4.91 -12.96 3.91
CA ASN A 29 3.83 -13.35 4.81
C ASN A 29 2.43 -13.07 4.22
N VAL A 30 1.84 -11.89 4.44
CA VAL A 30 0.56 -11.50 3.84
C VAL A 30 0.69 -10.15 3.13
N TRP A 31 -0.10 -9.99 2.07
CA TRP A 31 -0.30 -8.68 1.48
C TRP A 31 -0.96 -7.75 2.49
N GLU A 32 -0.57 -6.49 2.53
CA GLU A 32 -1.13 -5.53 3.47
C GLU A 32 -1.93 -4.44 2.76
N TRP A 33 -3.18 -4.25 3.18
CA TRP A 33 -4.03 -3.13 2.77
C TRP A 33 -3.42 -1.77 3.10
N THR A 34 -3.55 -0.81 2.16
CA THR A 34 -3.35 0.62 2.43
C THR A 34 -4.63 1.42 2.25
N THR A 35 -4.59 2.69 2.65
CA THR A 35 -5.75 3.58 2.55
C THR A 35 -5.98 4.11 1.13
N ASP A 36 -4.95 4.10 0.28
CA ASP A 36 -4.94 4.65 -1.07
C ASP A 36 -5.79 3.85 -2.08
N TRP A 37 -6.38 4.59 -3.02
CA TRP A 37 -7.06 4.00 -4.17
C TRP A 37 -6.04 3.55 -5.21
N TYR A 38 -6.29 2.40 -5.84
CA TYR A 38 -5.38 1.92 -6.87
C TYR A 38 -5.55 2.70 -8.16
N THR A 39 -4.48 3.34 -8.64
CA THR A 39 -4.37 3.77 -10.05
C THR A 39 -3.22 3.05 -10.75
N ALA A 40 -3.36 2.73 -12.04
CA ALA A 40 -2.28 2.11 -12.82
C ALA A 40 -1.08 3.04 -13.03
N ARG A 41 -1.32 4.36 -13.10
CA ARG A 41 -0.28 5.38 -13.30
C ARG A 41 -0.35 6.43 -12.20
N HIS A 42 0.81 6.74 -11.63
CA HIS A 42 0.95 7.82 -10.66
C HIS A 42 1.42 9.08 -11.37
N ALA A 43 0.67 10.17 -11.26
CA ALA A 43 1.19 11.48 -11.61
C ALA A 43 2.13 11.93 -10.49
N VAL A 44 3.44 11.98 -10.77
CA VAL A 44 4.42 12.57 -9.85
C VAL A 44 4.38 14.07 -10.09
N THR A 45 3.79 14.82 -9.16
CA THR A 45 3.66 16.27 -9.29
C THR A 45 4.91 17.03 -8.84
N LYS A 46 5.73 16.43 -7.96
CA LYS A 46 7.00 16.98 -7.47
C LYS A 46 8.08 15.90 -7.38
N PRO A 47 9.26 16.07 -8.02
CA PRO A 47 10.31 15.05 -8.03
C PRO A 47 11.06 14.87 -6.70
N CYS A 48 11.20 15.93 -5.88
CA CYS A 48 11.98 15.85 -4.64
C CYS A 48 11.20 15.29 -3.43
N CYS A 49 9.92 15.66 -3.29
CA CYS A 49 9.10 15.25 -2.15
C CYS A 49 7.98 14.27 -2.53
N GLY A 50 7.91 13.84 -3.80
CA GLY A 50 6.80 13.04 -4.30
C GLY A 50 5.43 13.65 -3.96
N ASN A 51 4.43 12.79 -3.86
CA ASN A 51 3.09 13.14 -3.40
C ASN A 51 2.97 12.97 -1.87
N VAL A 52 4.02 13.30 -1.09
CA VAL A 52 4.00 13.18 0.38
C VAL A 52 2.82 13.98 0.95
N GLY A 53 1.91 13.29 1.64
CA GLY A 53 0.69 13.87 2.22
C GLY A 53 -0.53 13.90 1.29
N LEU A 54 -0.41 13.45 0.03
CA LEU A 54 -1.53 13.34 -0.90
C LEU A 54 -2.00 11.89 -0.97
N LYS A 55 -3.32 11.67 -0.86
CA LYS A 55 -3.94 10.37 -1.20
C LYS A 55 -3.64 10.05 -2.66
N LEU A 56 -3.10 8.87 -2.93
CA LEU A 56 -2.87 8.43 -4.31
C LEU A 56 -4.16 7.91 -4.93
N GLY A 57 -4.51 8.46 -6.09
CA GLY A 57 -5.68 8.09 -6.90
C GLY A 57 -7.02 8.53 -6.29
N THR A 58 -8.08 8.43 -7.11
CA THR A 58 -9.47 8.58 -6.67
C THR A 58 -10.21 7.25 -6.73
N LEU A 59 -11.39 7.17 -6.10
CA LEU A 59 -12.25 5.99 -6.15
C LEU A 59 -12.63 5.66 -7.60
N GLU A 60 -12.96 6.67 -8.39
CA GLU A 60 -13.41 6.57 -9.78
C GLU A 60 -12.28 6.04 -10.68
N GLN A 61 -11.04 6.45 -10.41
CA GLN A 61 -9.86 5.96 -11.12
C GLN A 61 -9.51 4.51 -10.75
N SER A 62 -10.10 3.97 -9.68
CA SER A 62 -9.76 2.64 -9.17
C SER A 62 -10.46 1.49 -9.86
N TYR A 63 -11.51 1.75 -10.63
CA TYR A 63 -12.22 0.71 -11.37
C TYR A 63 -11.33 0.02 -12.40
N ASP A 64 -11.65 -1.23 -12.72
CA ASP A 64 -10.92 -1.96 -13.75
C ASP A 64 -11.40 -1.53 -15.15
N PRO A 65 -10.54 -0.91 -15.98
CA PRO A 65 -10.93 -0.52 -17.33
C PRO A 65 -11.26 -1.73 -18.23
N GLN A 66 -10.77 -2.93 -17.88
CA GLN A 66 -11.06 -4.17 -18.61
C GLN A 66 -12.39 -4.80 -18.19
N MET A 67 -13.02 -4.32 -17.11
CA MET A 67 -14.31 -4.83 -16.59
C MET A 67 -15.29 -3.68 -16.31
N PRO A 68 -15.72 -2.91 -17.33
CA PRO A 68 -16.50 -1.68 -17.13
C PRO A 68 -17.88 -1.90 -16.49
N GLY A 69 -18.44 -3.11 -16.61
CA GLY A 69 -19.72 -3.47 -15.97
C GLY A 69 -19.63 -3.75 -14.47
N ILE A 70 -18.42 -3.94 -13.93
CA ILE A 70 -18.20 -4.24 -12.52
C ILE A 70 -17.73 -2.96 -11.81
N ARG A 71 -18.59 -2.44 -10.93
CA ARG A 71 -18.39 -1.16 -10.22
C ARG A 71 -17.86 -1.37 -8.79
N ILE A 72 -16.90 -2.28 -8.65
CA ILE A 72 -16.22 -2.53 -7.37
C ILE A 72 -14.88 -1.79 -7.37
N PRO A 73 -14.67 -0.82 -6.48
CA PRO A 73 -13.43 -0.05 -6.46
C PRO A 73 -12.29 -0.88 -5.85
N ARG A 74 -11.04 -0.52 -6.16
CA ARG A 74 -9.85 -1.27 -5.75
C ARG A 74 -8.91 -0.41 -4.92
N LYS A 75 -8.48 -0.91 -3.77
CA LYS A 75 -7.41 -0.26 -2.99
C LYS A 75 -6.06 -0.89 -3.26
N VAL A 76 -5.00 -0.18 -2.88
CA VAL A 76 -3.64 -0.68 -2.97
C VAL A 76 -3.36 -1.69 -1.87
N ILE A 77 -2.74 -2.80 -2.24
CA ILE A 77 -2.05 -3.72 -1.32
C ILE A 77 -0.55 -3.73 -1.63
N ASN A 78 0.28 -3.83 -0.60
CA ASN A 78 1.75 -3.86 -0.69
C ASN A 78 2.35 -5.07 0.06
N GLY A 79 3.64 -5.33 -0.17
CA GLY A 79 4.43 -6.30 0.60
C GLY A 79 4.57 -7.69 -0.02
N GLY A 80 3.62 -8.16 -0.84
CA GLY A 80 3.62 -9.56 -1.27
C GLY A 80 3.02 -10.49 -0.21
N SER A 81 3.02 -11.80 -0.46
CA SER A 81 2.56 -12.81 0.51
C SER A 81 3.41 -14.07 0.43
N TYR A 82 3.16 -15.04 1.31
CA TYR A 82 3.77 -16.38 1.31
C TYR A 82 3.60 -17.12 -0.02
N LEU A 83 2.62 -16.73 -0.84
CA LEU A 83 2.47 -17.32 -2.16
C LEU A 83 3.64 -16.92 -3.06
N CYS A 84 4.11 -15.67 -2.99
CA CYS A 84 5.07 -15.06 -3.91
C CYS A 84 6.36 -15.90 -4.06
N ALA A 85 6.88 -15.98 -5.28
CA ALA A 85 8.12 -16.70 -5.55
C ALA A 85 8.85 -16.14 -6.79
N PRO A 86 10.18 -16.30 -6.89
CA PRO A 86 10.99 -15.74 -7.98
C PRO A 86 10.58 -16.17 -9.39
N ASN A 87 9.92 -17.32 -9.51
CA ASN A 87 9.49 -17.93 -10.76
C ASN A 87 8.14 -17.42 -11.29
N TYR A 88 7.32 -16.72 -10.49
CA TYR A 88 6.02 -16.25 -10.97
C TYR A 88 5.60 -14.88 -10.42
N CYS A 89 5.93 -14.56 -9.16
CA CYS A 89 5.49 -13.32 -8.51
C CYS A 89 6.62 -12.73 -7.67
N ARG A 90 7.30 -11.73 -8.24
CA ARG A 90 8.36 -10.94 -7.59
C ARG A 90 7.81 -9.67 -6.94
N ARG A 91 6.63 -9.77 -6.33
CA ARG A 91 5.94 -8.63 -5.71
C ARG A 91 6.22 -8.46 -4.21
N TYR A 92 7.14 -9.25 -3.66
CA TYR A 92 7.78 -9.00 -2.35
C TYR A 92 8.81 -7.85 -2.40
N ARG A 93 8.93 -7.14 -3.53
CA ARG A 93 9.82 -5.97 -3.64
C ARG A 93 9.14 -4.76 -3.00
N PRO A 94 9.86 -3.91 -2.24
CA PRO A 94 9.26 -2.75 -1.56
C PRO A 94 8.46 -1.80 -2.46
N ALA A 95 8.87 -1.65 -3.74
CA ALA A 95 8.18 -0.79 -4.71
C ALA A 95 6.96 -1.46 -5.38
N ALA A 96 6.71 -2.75 -5.13
CA ALA A 96 5.62 -3.48 -5.76
C ALA A 96 4.29 -3.17 -5.08
N ARG A 97 3.26 -3.01 -5.90
CA ARG A 97 1.89 -2.72 -5.50
C ARG A 97 0.91 -3.52 -6.35
N MET A 98 -0.23 -3.89 -5.78
CA MET A 98 -1.32 -4.55 -6.50
C MET A 98 -2.67 -3.88 -6.19
N ALA A 99 -3.61 -4.01 -7.12
CA ALA A 99 -5.00 -3.64 -6.91
C ALA A 99 -5.74 -4.80 -6.25
N GLN A 100 -6.50 -4.53 -5.18
CA GLN A 100 -7.40 -5.50 -4.56
C GLN A 100 -8.80 -4.90 -4.46
N PRO A 101 -9.84 -5.57 -4.99
CA PRO A 101 -11.23 -5.14 -4.82
C PRO A 101 -11.62 -5.09 -3.34
N VAL A 102 -12.33 -4.03 -2.93
CA VAL A 102 -12.61 -3.76 -1.51
C VAL A 102 -13.58 -4.75 -0.85
N ASP A 103 -14.33 -5.51 -1.63
CA ASP A 103 -15.31 -6.50 -1.18
C ASP A 103 -14.75 -7.94 -1.16
N THR A 104 -13.51 -8.11 -1.60
CA THR A 104 -12.92 -9.43 -1.80
C THR A 104 -11.91 -9.74 -0.70
N ALA A 105 -12.25 -10.73 0.12
CA ALA A 105 -11.34 -11.30 1.11
C ALA A 105 -10.58 -12.50 0.53
N THR A 106 -9.30 -12.63 0.89
CA THR A 106 -8.47 -13.79 0.53
C THR A 106 -7.63 -14.21 1.73
N CYS A 107 -7.17 -15.46 1.74
CA CYS A 107 -6.36 -16.03 2.82
C CYS A 107 -4.90 -15.51 2.87
N HIS A 108 -4.55 -14.54 2.03
CA HIS A 108 -3.19 -14.01 1.91
C HIS A 108 -3.15 -12.48 1.91
N VAL A 109 -4.25 -11.82 2.29
CA VAL A 109 -4.33 -10.37 2.49
C VAL A 109 -4.73 -10.10 3.93
N GLY A 110 -3.93 -9.28 4.61
CA GLY A 110 -4.16 -8.77 5.96
C GLY A 110 -4.01 -7.25 6.02
N LEU A 111 -3.74 -6.74 7.21
CA LEU A 111 -3.53 -5.31 7.43
C LEU A 111 -2.57 -5.07 8.59
N ARG A 112 -2.00 -3.87 8.59
CA ARG A 112 -1.30 -3.27 9.73
C ARG A 112 -1.87 -1.88 9.97
N LEU A 113 -1.96 -1.53 11.24
CA LEU A 113 -2.45 -0.22 11.65
C LEU A 113 -1.30 0.75 11.86
N ILE A 114 -1.57 2.01 11.54
CA ILE A 114 -0.71 3.14 11.86
C ILE A 114 -1.48 4.08 12.78
N VAL A 115 -0.79 4.63 13.77
CA VAL A 115 -1.35 5.65 14.66
C VAL A 115 -0.52 6.90 14.50
N SER A 116 -1.12 7.94 13.91
CA SER A 116 -0.52 9.27 13.92
C SER A 116 -0.82 9.93 15.25
N LYS A 117 0.19 10.49 15.93
CA LYS A 117 -0.06 11.47 16.98
C LYS A 117 -0.71 12.68 16.31
N GLN A 118 -1.96 12.99 16.64
CA GLN A 118 -2.56 14.27 16.25
C GLN A 118 -1.64 15.37 16.78
N THR A 119 -1.02 16.12 15.88
CA THR A 119 -0.43 17.40 16.24
C THR A 119 -1.56 18.40 16.11
N PRO A 120 -1.94 19.16 17.16
CA PRO A 120 -2.91 20.23 16.99
C PRO A 120 -2.42 21.17 15.89
N GLU A 121 -3.35 21.57 15.03
CA GLU A 121 -3.13 22.24 13.75
C GLU A 121 -2.06 23.33 13.82
N ARG A 122 -1.04 23.23 12.96
CA ARG A 122 -0.12 24.34 12.73
C ARG A 122 -0.87 25.42 11.94
N CYS A 123 -1.15 26.51 12.65
CA CYS A 123 -1.24 27.90 12.21
C CYS A 123 -1.87 28.15 10.85
N ALA A 124 -3.06 28.78 10.89
CA ALA A 124 -3.52 29.66 9.83
C ALA A 124 -2.39 30.64 9.45
N CYS A 125 -1.76 30.42 8.30
CA CYS A 125 -0.90 31.45 7.71
C CYS A 125 -1.81 32.61 7.35
N HIS A 126 -1.60 33.75 8.02
CA HIS A 126 -2.21 35.04 7.74
C HIS A 126 -2.28 35.31 6.23
N ASN A 127 -3.48 35.62 5.75
CA ASN A 127 -3.66 36.46 4.57
C ASN A 127 -3.06 37.85 4.89
N SER A 128 -1.80 38.08 4.55
CA SER A 128 -1.31 39.44 4.33
C SER A 128 -1.53 39.76 2.85
N GLU A 129 -2.71 40.31 2.55
CA GLU A 129 -2.91 41.09 1.34
C GLU A 129 -2.02 42.33 1.41
N GLU A 130 -0.81 42.24 0.88
CA GLU A 130 -0.02 43.42 0.53
C GLU A 130 -0.29 43.74 -0.94
N LYS A 131 -1.43 44.40 -1.18
CA LYS A 131 -1.68 45.12 -2.43
C LYS A 131 -1.14 46.54 -2.29
N ARG A 132 -0.12 46.77 -3.11
CA ARG A 132 0.40 48.03 -3.62
C ARG A 132 -0.68 49.03 -4.03
#